data_AF-A0A935M1S1-F1
#
_entry.id   AF-A0A935M1S1-F1
#
_cell.length_a   1.000
_cell.length_b   1.000
_cell.length_c   1.000
_cell.angle_alpha   90.00
_cell.angle_beta   90.00
_cell.angle_gamma   90.00
#
_symmetry.space_group_name_H-M   'P 1'
#
loop_
_entity.id
_entity.type
_entity.pdbx_description
1 polymer ?
#
loop_
_entity_poly.entity_id
_entity_poly.type
_entity_poly.pdbx_seq_one_letter_code
_entity_poly.pdbx_strand_id
1 'polypeptide(L)'
;MSSKSHLLKRKGLNLPDTQITLEALTKVDLKVIPFIIKMQTLLGCSFLRTAKDVKLIKNKLKKYNNNPKLILEIKKPQKQLLIYHLYY
;
A
#
# COMPACT_ATOMS: atom_id res chain seq x y z
N MET A 1 -32.78 4.89 19.99
CA MET A 1 -31.85 5.87 20.59
C MET A 1 -30.53 5.76 19.85
N SER A 2 -30.16 6.75 19.04
CA SER A 2 -28.90 6.73 18.28
C SER A 2 -27.76 7.12 19.20
N SER A 3 -26.95 6.15 19.62
CA SER A 3 -25.72 6.39 20.39
C SER A 3 -24.79 7.30 19.59
N LYS A 4 -24.45 8.48 20.13
CA LYS A 4 -23.48 9.40 19.51
C LYS A 4 -22.17 8.67 19.25
N SER A 5 -21.79 8.50 17.99
CA SER A 5 -20.53 7.87 17.60
C SER A 5 -19.39 8.87 17.79
N HIS A 6 -18.56 8.67 18.81
CA HIS A 6 -17.32 9.44 18.97
C HIS A 6 -16.36 9.10 17.81
N LEU A 7 -16.04 10.10 16.98
CA LEU A 7 -15.00 9.98 15.97
C LEU A 7 -13.63 9.97 16.65
N LEU A 8 -12.98 8.81 16.64
CA LEU A 8 -11.62 8.68 17.16
C LEU A 8 -10.60 9.26 16.17
N LYS A 9 -9.54 9.87 16.70
CA LYS A 9 -8.41 10.38 15.90
C LYS A 9 -7.81 9.22 15.10
N ARG A 10 -7.48 9.46 13.82
CA ARG A 10 -6.93 8.46 12.87
C ARG A 10 -7.88 7.32 12.47
N LYS A 11 -9.19 7.50 12.57
CA LYS A 11 -10.16 6.59 11.91
C LYS A 11 -9.99 6.68 10.39
N GLY A 12 -10.01 5.52 9.72
CA GLY A 12 -10.02 5.46 8.26
C GLY A 12 -11.36 5.95 7.70
N LEU A 13 -11.30 6.70 6.60
CA LEU A 13 -12.47 7.13 5.84
C LEU A 13 -12.75 6.13 4.71
N ASN A 14 -14.03 5.85 4.45
CA ASN A 14 -14.47 5.03 3.32
C ASN A 14 -15.37 5.89 2.42
N LEU A 15 -14.89 6.24 1.23
CA LEU A 15 -15.59 7.11 0.28
C LEU A 15 -15.89 6.29 -1.00
N PRO A 16 -17.07 5.65 -1.10
CA PRO A 16 -17.38 4.72 -2.19
C PRO A 16 -17.54 5.41 -3.55
N ASP A 17 -18.05 6.65 -3.57
CA ASP A 17 -18.45 7.35 -4.80
C ASP A 17 -17.46 8.46 -5.20
N THR A 18 -16.27 8.48 -4.58
CA THR A 18 -15.24 9.48 -4.88
C THR A 18 -14.10 8.85 -5.68
N GLN A 19 -13.81 9.42 -6.85
CA GLN A 19 -12.59 9.09 -7.59
C GLN A 19 -11.39 9.71 -6.88
N ILE A 20 -10.75 8.91 -6.04
CA ILE A 20 -9.55 9.31 -5.32
C ILE A 20 -8.33 9.04 -6.20
N THR A 21 -7.66 10.10 -6.65
CA THR A 21 -6.37 10.01 -7.35
C THR A 21 -5.22 10.00 -6.34
N LEU A 22 -5.05 8.89 -5.62
CA LEU A 22 -3.83 8.65 -4.84
C LEU A 22 -2.77 7.92 -5.66
N GLU A 23 -1.49 8.16 -5.36
CA GLU A 23 -0.41 7.32 -5.88
C GLU A 23 -0.43 5.95 -5.19
N ALA A 24 -0.02 4.89 -5.91
CA ALA A 24 0.07 3.54 -5.34
C ALA A 24 1.17 3.38 -4.28
N LEU A 25 2.13 4.31 -4.24
CA LEU A 25 3.20 4.36 -3.25
C LEU A 25 3.25 5.77 -2.67
N THR A 26 3.28 5.87 -1.34
CA THR A 26 3.48 7.14 -0.66
C THR A 26 4.96 7.47 -0.48
N LYS A 27 5.24 8.71 -0.07
CA LYS A 27 6.59 9.14 0.31
C LYS A 27 7.20 8.28 1.42
N VAL A 28 6.38 7.75 2.34
CA VAL A 28 6.84 6.88 3.42
C VAL A 28 7.23 5.51 2.86
N ASP A 29 6.39 4.94 2.00
CA ASP A 29 6.66 3.66 1.33
C ASP A 29 7.99 3.72 0.57
N LEU A 30 8.20 4.77 -0.22
CA LEU A 30 9.43 4.98 -0.99
C LEU A 30 10.69 5.05 -0.11
N LYS A 31 10.58 5.56 1.13
CA LYS A 31 11.70 5.62 2.08
C LYS A 31 11.99 4.27 2.74
N VAL A 32 10.97 3.45 2.94
CA VAL A 32 11.10 2.15 3.64
C VAL A 32 11.47 1.00 2.71
N ILE A 33 11.09 1.06 1.42
CA ILE A 33 11.39 0.03 0.42
C ILE A 33 12.89 -0.39 0.40
N PRO A 34 13.89 0.52 0.37
CA PRO A 34 15.31 0.11 0.40
C PRO A 34 15.67 -0.74 1.61
N PHE A 35 15.11 -0.43 2.77
CA PHE A 35 15.35 -1.14 4.02
C PHE A 35 14.74 -2.54 3.98
N ILE A 36 13.48 -2.65 3.53
CA ILE A 36 12.81 -3.95 3.37
C ILE A 36 13.59 -4.84 2.39
N ILE A 37 13.98 -4.33 1.23
CA ILE A 37 14.71 -5.12 0.22
C ILE A 37 16.07 -5.60 0.74
N LYS A 38 16.73 -4.82 1.58
CA LYS A 38 18.01 -5.22 2.19
C LYS A 38 17.82 -6.34 3.23
N MET A 39 16.67 -6.39 3.89
CA MET A 39 16.42 -7.30 5.01
C MET A 39 15.51 -8.49 4.69
N GLN A 40 14.85 -8.52 3.53
CA GLN A 40 13.73 -9.44 3.29
C GLN A 40 13.70 -10.03 1.87
N THR A 41 13.05 -11.18 1.77
CA THR A 41 12.72 -11.85 0.51
C THR A 41 11.36 -11.43 -0.06
N LEU A 42 10.50 -10.76 0.72
CA LEU A 42 9.08 -10.53 0.39
C LEU A 42 8.62 -9.10 0.68
N LEU A 43 7.86 -8.50 -0.25
CA LEU A 43 7.23 -7.18 -0.08
C LEU A 43 5.72 -7.30 -0.28
N GLY A 44 4.95 -6.92 0.74
CA GLY A 44 3.49 -6.87 0.69
C GLY A 44 2.99 -5.51 0.19
N CYS A 45 2.33 -5.45 -0.95
CA CYS A 45 1.74 -4.22 -1.50
C CYS A 45 0.22 -4.30 -1.44
N SER A 46 -0.41 -3.34 -0.76
CA SER A 46 -1.86 -3.28 -0.58
C SER A 46 -2.51 -2.16 -1.41
N PHE A 47 -3.80 -2.32 -1.72
CA PHE A 47 -4.65 -1.33 -2.39
C PHE A 47 -4.21 -0.94 -3.81
N LEU A 48 -3.63 -1.89 -4.53
CA LEU A 48 -3.37 -1.70 -5.96
C LEU A 48 -4.69 -1.72 -6.71
N ARG A 49 -4.90 -0.72 -7.58
CA ARG A 49 -6.17 -0.51 -8.29
C ARG A 49 -6.06 -0.87 -9.76
N THR A 50 -4.88 -0.72 -10.34
CA THR A 50 -4.65 -0.91 -11.77
C THR A 50 -3.38 -1.71 -12.04
N ALA A 51 -3.30 -2.30 -13.22
CA ALA A 51 -2.06 -2.92 -13.71
C ALA A 51 -0.89 -1.90 -13.79
N LYS A 52 -1.20 -0.60 -13.97
CA LYS A 52 -0.20 0.47 -13.96
C LYS A 52 0.47 0.58 -12.58
N ASP A 53 -0.29 0.42 -11.50
CA ASP A 53 0.25 0.44 -10.12
C ASP A 53 1.26 -0.68 -9.90
N VAL A 54 0.93 -1.90 -10.34
CA VAL A 54 1.83 -3.06 -10.26
C VAL A 54 3.11 -2.81 -11.08
N LYS A 55 2.97 -2.27 -12.30
CA LYS A 55 4.11 -1.94 -13.17
C LYS A 55 5.01 -0.87 -12.56
N LEU A 56 4.42 0.16 -11.94
CA LEU A 56 5.14 1.20 -11.22
C LEU A 56 6.00 0.61 -10.09
N ILE A 57 5.41 -0.25 -9.27
CA ILE A 57 6.11 -0.92 -8.16
C ILE A 57 7.26 -1.77 -8.70
N LYS A 58 7.00 -2.65 -9.68
CA LYS A 58 8.05 -3.48 -10.29
C LYS A 58 9.20 -2.63 -10.86
N ASN A 59 8.89 -1.52 -11.55
CA ASN A 59 9.91 -0.62 -12.08
C ASN A 59 10.73 0.06 -10.97
N LYS A 60 10.10 0.46 -9.87
CA LYS A 60 10.82 1.01 -8.70
C LYS A 60 11.71 -0.03 -8.03
N LEU A 61 11.33 -1.30 -8.09
CA LEU A 61 12.10 -2.40 -7.52
C LEU A 61 13.27 -2.87 -8.40
N LYS A 62 13.19 -2.70 -9.73
CA LYS A 62 14.26 -3.07 -10.67
C LYS A 62 15.64 -2.46 -10.36
N LYS A 63 15.68 -1.31 -9.68
CA LYS A 63 16.94 -0.63 -9.34
C LYS A 63 17.67 -1.28 -8.15
N TYR A 64 17.07 -2.27 -7.51
CA TYR A 64 17.69 -3.01 -6.41
C TYR A 64 18.11 -4.39 -6.92
N ASN A 65 19.35 -4.81 -6.64
CA ASN A 65 19.90 -6.08 -7.12
C ASN A 65 19.14 -7.31 -6.59
N ASN A 66 18.46 -7.16 -5.44
CA ASN A 66 17.60 -8.20 -4.90
C ASN A 66 16.18 -7.96 -5.41
N ASN A 67 15.65 -8.92 -6.17
CA ASN A 67 14.25 -8.91 -6.62
C ASN A 67 13.37 -9.55 -5.53
N PRO A 68 12.75 -8.76 -4.63
CA PRO A 68 11.86 -9.35 -3.64
C PRO A 68 10.66 -10.00 -4.34
N LYS A 69 10.21 -11.14 -3.80
CA LYS A 69 8.89 -11.70 -4.12
C LYS A 69 7.83 -10.68 -3.70
N LEU A 70 6.78 -10.54 -4.50
CA LEU A 70 5.70 -9.59 -4.25
C LEU A 70 4.43 -10.33 -3.83
N ILE A 71 3.84 -9.95 -2.70
CA ILE A 71 2.45 -10.29 -2.37
C ILE A 71 1.61 -9.06 -2.64
N LEU A 72 0.62 -9.21 -3.53
CA LEU A 72 -0.24 -8.11 -3.96
C LEU A 72 -1.63 -8.32 -3.40
N GLU A 73 -2.10 -7.38 -2.60
CA GLU A 73 -3.48 -7.33 -2.14
C GLU A 73 -4.25 -6.31 -3.01
N ILE A 74 -5.00 -6.83 -3.98
CA ILE A 74 -5.83 -6.03 -4.89
C ILE A 74 -7.15 -5.73 -4.19
N LYS A 75 -7.51 -4.46 -4.09
CA LYS A 75 -8.78 -4.00 -3.51
C LYS A 75 -9.50 -3.07 -4.46
N LYS A 76 -10.83 -3.03 -4.35
CA LYS A 76 -11.65 -1.96 -4.94
C LYS A 76 -11.10 -0.59 -4.46
N PRO A 77 -11.21 0.50 -5.24
CA PRO A 77 -10.47 1.77 -5.07
C PRO A 77 -10.72 2.56 -3.75
N GLN A 78 -11.34 1.94 -2.75
CA GLN A 78 -12.10 2.57 -1.68
C GLN A 78 -11.32 2.72 -0.36
N LYS A 79 -10.05 2.28 -0.26
CA LYS A 79 -9.31 2.31 1.02
C LYS A 79 -7.84 2.73 0.88
N GLN A 80 -7.35 3.40 1.93
CA GLN A 80 -6.00 3.96 2.03
C GLN A 80 -5.12 3.22 3.05
N LEU A 81 -3.93 2.87 2.56
CA LEU A 81 -2.59 2.66 3.14
C LEU A 81 -2.34 1.81 4.42
N LEU A 82 -1.62 0.70 4.21
CA LEU A 82 -0.47 0.25 5.02
C LEU A 82 0.30 -0.82 4.21
N ILE A 83 1.57 -0.57 3.87
CA ILE A 83 2.50 -1.63 3.46
C ILE A 83 2.90 -2.37 4.73
N TYR A 84 2.61 -3.66 4.78
CA TYR A 84 2.98 -4.51 5.89
C TYR A 84 4.28 -5.25 5.60
N HIS A 85 5.07 -5.40 6.66
CA HIS A 85 6.17 -6.36 6.69
C HIS A 85 5.61 -7.70 7.17
N LEU A 86 5.61 -8.72 6.33
CA LEU A 86 5.15 -10.06 6.69
C LEU A 86 6.37 -10.89 7.06
N TYR A 87 6.53 -11.18 8.36
CA TYR A 87 7.43 -12.22 8.83
C TYR A 87 6.75 -13.56 8.58
N TYR A 88 7.29 -14.36 7.67
CA TYR A 88 7.02 -15.79 7.57
C TYR A 88 8.26 -16.55 8.05
#